data_AF-A0A519TBB8-F1
#
_entry.id   AF-A0A519TBB8-F1
#
_cell.length_a   1.000
_cell.length_b   1.000
_cell.length_c   1.000
_cell.angle_alpha   90.00
_cell.angle_beta   90.00
_cell.angle_gamma   90.00
#
_symmetry.space_group_name_H-M   'P 1'
#
loop_
_entity.id
_entity.type
_entity.pdbx_description
1 polymer ?
#
loop_
_entity_poly.entity_id
_entity_poly.type
_entity_poly.pdbx_seq_one_letter_code
_entity_poly.pdbx_strand_id
1 'polypeptide(L)'
;MKLNYRYTLAYAFITFFVLSIGFAIVYAALSRSVTQATIGQLAHLNEVVTMQLRSERDYSTHPAQANVRISRLAAPGPPLARTVQVRNEWDATWQAQVEVVRLTTYAVVRGQAYAITSKAAVVKPADIYFTGLVLVFAWTFVFLIALVIILSEVISWHILKPFNTTLRGIELFQLGQKSNIALAPSRTREFNVLNEFLAKMTTRAQRDYQGLKEFSENASHELQTPIASMKAKLELLMDSELSEKQLTWLTTMHDELERLTKINHSLTLLARLEHYESRPNTFVNFSQLVSATEATFADLAEMKGLSIRQQVPPGVQVLFD
;
A
#
# COMPACT_ATOMS: atom_id res chain seq x y z
N MET A 1 1.42 8.21 -7.54
CA MET A 1 0.94 8.36 -6.14
C MET A 1 1.83 7.53 -5.22
N LYS A 2 2.44 8.13 -4.19
CA LYS A 2 3.25 7.38 -3.22
C LYS A 2 2.39 6.31 -2.55
N LEU A 3 2.95 5.11 -2.35
CA LEU A 3 2.26 3.97 -1.72
C LEU A 3 1.57 4.36 -0.39
N ASN A 4 2.20 5.27 0.37
CA ASN A 4 1.65 5.82 1.61
C ASN A 4 0.24 6.41 1.43
N TYR A 5 -0.01 7.20 0.38
CA TYR A 5 -1.30 7.86 0.16
C TYR A 5 -2.45 6.87 -0.07
N ARG A 6 -2.17 5.74 -0.74
CA ARG A 6 -3.17 4.68 -0.96
C ARG A 6 -3.59 4.06 0.37
N TYR A 7 -2.64 3.84 1.28
CA TYR A 7 -2.94 3.33 2.61
C TYR A 7 -3.67 4.35 3.47
N THR A 8 -3.24 5.63 3.47
CA THR A 8 -3.91 6.69 4.24
C THR A 8 -5.38 6.82 3.82
N LEU A 9 -5.66 6.80 2.52
CA LEU A 9 -7.02 6.89 2.00
C LEU A 9 -7.86 5.67 2.39
N ALA A 10 -7.30 4.46 2.28
CA ALA A 10 -7.98 3.23 2.68
C ALA A 10 -8.30 3.22 4.17
N TYR A 11 -7.35 3.58 5.04
CA TYR A 11 -7.58 3.65 6.48
C TYR A 11 -8.57 4.74 6.87
N ALA A 12 -8.51 5.92 6.24
CA ALA A 12 -9.50 6.97 6.46
C ALA A 12 -10.92 6.50 6.09
N PHE A 13 -11.07 5.78 4.97
CA PHE A 13 -12.34 5.21 4.54
C PHE A 13 -12.86 4.17 5.54
N ILE A 14 -12.04 3.20 5.94
CA ILE A 14 -12.42 2.19 6.94
C ILE A 14 -12.83 2.86 8.27
N THR A 15 -12.05 3.84 8.72
CA THR A 15 -12.32 4.58 9.97
C THR A 15 -13.67 5.31 9.91
N PHE A 16 -14.03 5.87 8.75
CA PHE A 16 -15.35 6.48 8.54
C PHE A 16 -16.51 5.50 8.69
N PHE A 17 -16.41 4.32 8.09
CA PHE A 17 -17.46 3.31 8.22
C PHE A 17 -17.56 2.76 9.65
N VAL A 18 -16.43 2.49 10.30
CA VAL A 18 -16.41 2.00 11.69
C VAL A 18 -17.04 3.02 12.64
N LEU A 19 -16.70 4.30 12.52
CA LEU A 19 -17.28 5.36 13.36
C LEU A 19 -18.76 5.58 13.07
N SER A 20 -19.18 5.54 11.80
CA SER A 20 -20.58 5.71 11.43
C SER A 20 -21.46 4.58 11.96
N ILE A 21 -20.98 3.33 11.85
CA ILE A 21 -21.65 2.16 12.41
C ILE A 21 -21.67 2.25 13.94
N GLY A 22 -20.54 2.62 14.56
CA GLY A 22 -20.45 2.81 16.01
C GLY A 22 -21.44 3.85 16.53
N PHE A 23 -21.56 4.99 15.85
CA PHE A 23 -22.54 6.02 16.19
C PHE A 23 -23.98 5.48 16.09
N ALA A 24 -24.32 4.77 15.01
CA ALA A 24 -25.65 4.18 14.83
C ALA A 24 -25.99 3.16 15.94
N ILE A 25 -25.03 2.32 16.34
CA ILE A 25 -25.19 1.36 17.44
C ILE A 25 -25.41 2.09 18.77
N VAL A 26 -24.57 3.08 19.09
CA VAL A 26 -24.68 3.85 20.34
C VAL A 26 -26.01 4.60 20.41
N TYR A 27 -26.42 5.23 19.31
CA TYR A 27 -27.71 5.90 19.21
C TYR A 27 -28.88 4.93 19.45
N ALA A 28 -28.87 3.77 18.79
CA ALA A 28 -29.89 2.74 18.97
C ALA A 28 -29.92 2.18 20.40
N ALA A 29 -28.75 1.95 21.01
CA ALA A 29 -28.63 1.47 22.38
C ALA A 29 -29.18 2.50 23.39
N LEU A 30 -28.84 3.78 23.21
CA LEU A 30 -29.32 4.86 24.06
C LEU A 30 -30.84 5.01 23.96
N SER A 31 -31.39 5.03 22.73
CA SER A 31 -32.83 5.10 22.50
C SER A 31 -33.58 3.93 23.16
N ARG A 32 -33.07 2.70 23.03
CA ARG A 32 -33.64 1.52 23.69
C ARG A 32 -33.57 1.62 25.22
N SER A 33 -32.43 2.06 25.77
CA SER A 33 -32.24 2.21 27.22
C SER A 33 -33.24 3.19 27.83
N VAL A 34 -33.39 4.38 27.22
CA VAL A 34 -34.35 5.40 27.68
C VAL A 34 -35.79 4.87 27.65
N THR A 35 -36.16 4.17 26.57
CA THR A 35 -37.51 3.59 26.43
C THR A 35 -37.78 2.54 27.51
N GLN A 36 -36.83 1.62 27.74
CA GLN A 36 -36.96 0.57 28.76
C GLN A 36 -37.03 1.14 30.18
N ALA A 37 -36.20 2.15 30.49
CA ALA A 37 -36.25 2.86 31.77
C ALA A 37 -37.62 3.50 31.99
N THR A 38 -38.19 4.12 30.95
CA THR A 38 -39.53 4.72 31.00
C THR A 38 -40.62 3.67 31.23
N ILE A 39 -40.58 2.53 30.53
CA ILE A 39 -41.51 1.42 30.75
C ILE A 39 -41.42 0.92 32.20
N GLY A 40 -40.21 0.80 32.76
CA GLY A 40 -40.00 0.41 34.16
C GLY A 40 -40.61 1.40 35.16
N GLN A 41 -40.41 2.70 34.95
CA GLN A 41 -41.02 3.75 35.78
C GLN A 41 -42.55 3.72 35.72
N LEU A 42 -43.13 3.57 34.52
CA LEU A 42 -44.57 3.44 34.34
C LEU A 42 -45.13 2.17 34.99
N ALA A 43 -44.38 1.06 34.96
CA ALA A 43 -44.78 -0.19 35.61
C ALA A 43 -44.82 -0.04 37.13
N HIS A 44 -43.80 0.55 37.72
CA HIS A 44 -43.76 0.85 39.14
C HIS A 44 -44.91 1.78 39.55
N LEU A 45 -45.17 2.82 38.74
CA LEU A 45 -46.28 3.73 38.98
C LEU A 45 -47.64 3.01 38.95
N ASN A 46 -47.89 2.14 37.97
CA ASN A 46 -49.13 1.35 37.92
C ASN A 46 -49.28 0.38 39.11
N GLU A 47 -48.17 -0.16 39.62
CA GLU A 47 -48.16 -1.01 40.81
C GLU A 47 -48.55 -0.21 42.06
N VAL A 48 -48.02 1.01 42.24
CA VAL A 48 -48.41 1.91 43.33
C VAL A 48 -49.91 2.23 43.26
N VAL A 49 -50.44 2.51 42.08
CA VAL A 49 -51.89 2.73 41.88
C VAL A 49 -52.69 1.49 42.29
N THR A 50 -52.22 0.30 41.91
CA THR A 50 -52.86 -0.98 42.28
C THR A 50 -52.90 -1.17 43.79
N MET A 51 -51.81 -0.86 44.49
CA MET A 51 -51.73 -0.94 45.96
C MET A 51 -52.65 0.08 46.64
N GLN A 52 -52.75 1.30 46.10
CA GLN A 52 -53.66 2.32 46.62
C GLN A 52 -55.13 1.92 46.45
N LEU A 53 -55.50 1.37 45.28
CA LEU A 53 -56.85 0.82 45.05
C LEU A 53 -57.22 -0.31 46.03
N ARG A 54 -56.24 -1.09 46.51
CA ARG A 54 -56.46 -2.13 47.54
C ARG A 54 -56.73 -1.56 48.94
N SER A 55 -56.22 -0.37 49.24
CA SER A 55 -56.23 0.26 50.57
C SER A 55 -57.35 1.29 50.79
N GLU A 56 -58.36 1.35 49.90
CA GLU A 56 -59.51 2.28 49.97
C GLU A 56 -59.19 3.78 49.99
N ARG A 57 -57.93 4.18 49.77
CA ARG A 57 -57.60 5.59 49.62
C ARG A 57 -58.12 6.09 48.28
N ASP A 58 -58.78 7.24 48.31
CA ASP A 58 -59.30 7.87 47.11
C ASP A 58 -58.14 8.29 46.20
N TYR A 59 -57.98 7.57 45.08
CA TYR A 59 -56.98 7.91 44.06
C TYR A 59 -57.33 9.24 43.36
N SER A 60 -58.60 9.66 43.46
CA SER A 60 -59.07 11.02 43.76
C SER A 60 -58.10 12.18 43.64
N THR A 61 -57.15 12.20 44.56
CA THR A 61 -56.36 13.37 44.90
C THR A 61 -54.87 13.18 44.60
N HIS A 62 -54.48 12.11 43.89
CA HIS A 62 -53.08 11.81 43.64
C HIS A 62 -52.49 12.70 42.52
N PRO A 63 -51.35 13.38 42.73
CA PRO A 63 -50.76 14.29 41.74
C PRO A 63 -50.37 13.60 40.41
N ALA A 64 -50.26 12.28 40.41
CA ALA A 64 -50.00 11.48 39.21
C ALA A 64 -51.23 11.23 38.30
N GLN A 65 -52.43 11.68 38.69
CA GLN A 65 -53.66 11.46 37.93
C GLN A 65 -53.60 11.94 36.47
N ALA A 66 -52.92 13.05 36.20
CA ALA A 66 -52.81 13.60 34.84
C ALA A 66 -52.22 12.58 33.84
N ASN A 67 -51.45 11.61 34.34
CA ASN A 67 -50.72 10.64 33.56
C ASN A 67 -51.26 9.21 33.70
N VAL A 68 -52.34 9.00 34.47
CA VAL A 68 -52.90 7.66 34.74
C VAL A 68 -54.40 7.63 34.53
N ARG A 69 -54.86 6.69 33.69
CA ARG A 69 -56.27 6.40 33.46
C ARG A 69 -56.62 5.02 34.00
N ILE A 70 -57.61 4.94 34.87
CA ILE A 70 -58.11 3.70 35.47
C ILE A 70 -59.47 3.37 34.84
N SER A 71 -59.64 2.16 34.34
CA SER A 71 -60.91 1.68 33.76
C SER A 71 -61.32 0.35 34.38
N ARG A 72 -62.59 0.20 34.78
CA ARG A 72 -63.14 -1.06 35.31
C ARG A 72 -63.42 -2.01 34.14
N LEU A 73 -63.01 -3.28 34.26
CA LEU A 73 -63.27 -4.32 33.28
C LEU A 73 -64.45 -5.18 33.72
N ALA A 74 -65.34 -5.51 32.77
CA ALA A 74 -66.52 -6.35 33.02
C ALA A 74 -66.17 -7.84 33.16
N ALA A 75 -65.00 -8.27 32.68
CA ALA A 75 -64.48 -9.62 32.80
C ALA A 75 -63.03 -9.57 33.33
N PRO A 76 -62.52 -10.63 33.99
CA PRO A 76 -61.10 -10.71 34.32
C PRO A 76 -60.28 -10.60 33.03
N GLY A 77 -59.54 -9.51 32.87
CA GLY A 77 -58.62 -9.35 31.74
C GLY A 77 -57.58 -10.48 31.70
N PRO A 78 -56.82 -10.62 30.60
CA PRO A 78 -55.78 -11.63 30.50
C PRO A 78 -54.83 -11.52 31.71
N PRO A 79 -54.61 -12.60 32.47
CA PRO A 79 -54.14 -12.53 33.86
C PRO A 79 -52.73 -11.95 34.07
N LEU A 80 -51.95 -11.74 32.99
CA LEU A 80 -50.56 -11.26 33.07
C LEU A 80 -50.13 -10.36 31.89
N ALA A 81 -51.04 -9.92 31.02
CA ALA A 81 -50.63 -9.21 29.80
C ALA A 81 -50.30 -7.74 30.10
N ARG A 82 -49.02 -7.36 30.04
CA ARG A 82 -48.63 -5.95 29.96
C ARG A 82 -48.71 -5.53 28.49
N THR A 83 -49.44 -4.46 28.20
CA THR A 83 -49.48 -3.91 26.84
C THR A 83 -48.70 -2.60 26.81
N VAL A 84 -47.61 -2.59 26.05
CA VAL A 84 -46.81 -1.39 25.81
C VAL A 84 -47.19 -0.86 24.43
N GLN A 85 -47.59 0.40 24.36
CA GLN A 85 -47.83 1.11 23.11
C GLN A 85 -46.91 2.33 23.06
N VAL A 86 -46.15 2.45 21.97
CA VAL A 86 -45.27 3.58 21.73
C VAL A 86 -45.77 4.28 20.47
N ARG A 87 -46.15 5.55 20.58
CA ARG A 87 -46.64 6.37 19.46
C ARG A 87 -46.05 7.77 19.51
N ASN A 88 -45.82 8.37 18.35
CA ASN A 88 -45.53 9.80 18.28
C ASN A 88 -46.86 10.56 18.43
N GLU A 89 -46.92 11.48 19.38
CA GLU A 89 -48.06 12.35 19.64
C GLU A 89 -47.56 13.80 19.75
N TRP A 90 -48.37 14.77 19.29
CA TRP A 90 -48.09 16.18 19.53
C TRP A 90 -48.37 16.51 21.00
N ASP A 91 -47.37 17.00 21.72
CA ASP A 91 -47.56 17.50 23.08
C ASP A 91 -47.65 19.02 23.08
N ALA A 92 -48.82 19.54 23.46
CA ALA A 92 -49.09 20.97 23.50
C ALA A 92 -48.24 21.73 24.53
N THR A 93 -47.79 21.06 25.59
CA THR A 93 -46.94 21.65 26.64
C THR A 93 -45.53 21.90 26.12
N TRP A 94 -45.02 20.95 25.32
CA TRP A 94 -43.67 21.00 24.77
C TRP A 94 -43.63 21.62 23.37
N GLN A 95 -44.79 21.85 22.74
CA GLN A 95 -44.94 22.31 21.36
C GLN A 95 -44.10 21.47 20.36
N ALA A 96 -44.03 20.17 20.60
CA ALA A 96 -43.19 19.25 19.85
C ALA A 96 -43.87 17.89 19.64
N GLN A 97 -43.42 17.18 18.59
CA GLN A 97 -43.76 15.77 18.40
C GLN A 97 -42.94 14.92 19.36
N VAL A 98 -43.58 14.36 20.38
CA VAL A 98 -42.91 13.52 21.38
C VAL A 98 -43.34 12.07 21.23
N GLU A 99 -42.46 11.16 21.58
CA GLU A 99 -42.81 9.74 21.61
C GLU A 99 -43.42 9.41 22.96
N VAL A 100 -44.71 9.11 22.98
CA VAL A 100 -45.45 8.79 24.19
C VAL A 100 -45.47 7.28 24.36
N VAL A 101 -44.91 6.83 25.49
CA VAL A 101 -45.00 5.44 25.93
C VAL A 101 -46.23 5.31 26.83
N ARG A 102 -47.15 4.43 26.44
CA ARG A 102 -48.33 4.06 27.22
C ARG A 102 -48.16 2.63 27.71
N LEU A 103 -48.31 2.43 29.01
CA LEU A 103 -48.27 1.12 29.64
C LEU A 103 -49.61 0.80 30.27
N THR A 104 -50.27 -0.23 29.77
CA THR A 104 -51.48 -0.80 30.37
C THR A 104 -51.13 -2.06 31.15
N THR A 105 -51.43 -2.07 32.44
CA THR A 105 -51.37 -3.24 33.31
C THR A 105 -52.76 -3.60 33.81
N TYR A 106 -53.01 -4.89 33.98
CA TYR A 106 -54.27 -5.40 34.50
C TYR A 106 -54.08 -5.88 35.93
N ALA A 107 -54.98 -5.47 36.83
CA ALA A 107 -54.95 -5.88 38.23
C ALA A 107 -56.36 -6.26 38.69
N VAL A 108 -56.45 -7.34 39.48
CA VAL A 108 -57.68 -7.71 40.18
C VAL A 108 -57.59 -7.22 41.61
N VAL A 109 -58.54 -6.37 42.00
CA VAL A 109 -58.66 -5.81 43.34
C VAL A 109 -60.05 -6.14 43.85
N ARG A 110 -60.13 -6.97 44.90
CA ARG A 110 -61.39 -7.39 45.56
C ARG A 110 -62.41 -8.00 44.58
N GLY A 111 -61.95 -8.87 43.68
CA GLY A 111 -62.81 -9.55 42.70
C GLY A 111 -63.16 -8.70 41.46
N GLN A 112 -62.89 -7.39 41.46
CA GLN A 112 -63.08 -6.52 40.30
C GLN A 112 -61.76 -6.36 39.53
N ALA A 113 -61.82 -6.56 38.21
CA ALA A 113 -60.67 -6.33 37.33
C ALA A 113 -60.59 -4.85 36.90
N TYR A 114 -59.37 -4.31 36.90
CA TYR A 114 -59.06 -2.94 36.49
C TYR A 114 -57.97 -2.94 35.42
N ALA A 115 -58.14 -2.09 34.41
CA ALA A 115 -57.08 -1.70 33.48
C ALA A 115 -56.50 -0.35 33.93
N ILE A 116 -55.22 -0.35 34.27
CA ILE A 116 -54.48 0.85 34.68
C ILE A 116 -53.55 1.21 33.52
N THR A 117 -53.82 2.35 32.88
CA THR A 117 -53.02 2.85 31.76
C THR A 117 -52.29 4.11 32.18
N SER A 118 -50.96 4.03 32.27
CA SER A 118 -50.11 5.19 32.50
C SER A 118 -49.42 5.63 31.21
N LYS A 119 -49.09 6.92 31.12
CA LYS A 119 -48.37 7.49 29.99
C LYS A 119 -47.19 8.35 30.46
N ALA A 120 -46.11 8.33 29.69
CA ALA A 120 -45.02 9.28 29.82
C ALA A 120 -44.52 9.68 28.43
N ALA A 121 -44.22 10.96 28.25
CA ALA A 121 -43.50 11.44 27.08
C ALA A 121 -42.02 11.09 27.25
N VAL A 122 -41.47 10.36 26.27
CA VAL A 122 -40.05 10.12 26.14
C VAL A 122 -39.46 11.23 25.31
N VAL A 123 -38.61 12.04 25.93
CA VAL A 123 -37.78 13.00 25.18
C VAL A 123 -36.82 12.18 24.34
N LYS A 124 -37.00 12.21 23.02
CA LYS A 124 -36.04 11.58 22.12
C LYS A 124 -34.70 12.28 22.33
N PRO A 125 -33.58 11.54 22.25
CA PRO A 125 -32.26 12.15 22.31
C PRO A 125 -32.14 13.37 21.39
N ALA A 126 -32.84 13.37 20.25
CA ALA A 126 -32.93 14.43 19.23
C ALA A 126 -33.07 15.86 19.77
N ASP A 127 -33.77 16.09 20.89
CA ASP A 127 -34.20 17.44 21.28
C ASP A 127 -33.26 18.17 22.25
N ILE A 128 -32.46 17.47 23.07
CA ILE A 128 -31.59 18.12 24.08
C ILE A 128 -30.18 17.50 24.11
N TYR A 129 -30.07 16.16 24.06
CA TYR A 129 -28.78 15.46 24.18
C TYR A 129 -28.12 15.14 22.84
N PHE A 130 -28.85 15.23 21.73
CA PHE A 130 -28.37 14.87 20.40
C PHE A 130 -27.29 15.81 19.92
N THR A 131 -27.44 17.12 20.11
CA THR A 131 -26.43 18.10 19.73
C THR A 131 -25.11 17.83 20.45
N GLY A 132 -25.16 17.55 21.75
CA GLY A 132 -23.97 17.19 22.54
C GLY A 132 -23.34 15.89 22.08
N LEU A 133 -24.16 14.85 21.85
CA LEU A 133 -23.70 13.56 21.34
C LEU A 133 -23.02 13.70 19.96
N VAL A 134 -23.69 14.36 19.01
CA VAL A 134 -23.16 14.60 17.67
C VAL A 134 -21.86 15.42 17.73
N LEU A 135 -21.77 16.43 18.59
CA LEU A 135 -20.58 17.25 18.73
C LEU A 135 -19.39 16.44 19.29
N VAL A 136 -19.61 15.58 20.28
CA VAL A 136 -18.58 14.66 20.79
C VAL A 136 -18.12 13.68 19.71
N PHE A 137 -19.05 13.09 18.94
CA PHE A 137 -18.71 12.21 17.83
C PHE A 137 -17.99 12.93 16.68
N ALA A 138 -18.41 14.15 16.35
CA ALA A 138 -17.76 14.97 15.33
C ALA A 138 -16.32 15.32 15.72
N TRP A 139 -16.09 15.74 16.97
CA TRP A 139 -14.73 15.99 17.46
C TRP A 139 -13.88 14.73 17.52
N THR A 140 -14.47 13.59 17.90
CA THR A 140 -13.81 12.27 17.84
C THR A 140 -13.42 11.93 16.40
N PHE A 141 -14.29 12.23 15.43
CA PHE A 141 -14.04 12.00 14.01
C PHE A 141 -12.87 12.85 13.49
N VAL A 142 -12.87 14.14 13.79
CA VAL A 142 -11.79 15.07 13.44
C VAL A 142 -10.46 14.62 14.08
N PHE A 143 -10.48 14.26 15.37
CA PHE A 143 -9.31 13.77 16.07
C PHE A 143 -8.74 12.49 15.45
N LEU A 144 -9.59 11.53 15.08
CA LEU A 144 -9.14 10.29 14.45
C LEU A 144 -8.59 10.50 13.04
N ILE A 145 -9.18 11.38 12.24
CA ILE A 145 -8.61 11.74 10.93
C ILE A 145 -7.22 12.38 11.11
N ALA A 146 -7.11 13.34 12.02
CA ALA A 146 -5.83 13.97 12.32
C ALA A 146 -4.79 12.94 12.77
N LEU A 147 -5.18 12.01 13.65
CA LEU A 147 -4.34 10.92 14.12
C LEU A 147 -3.87 10.02 12.97
N VAL A 148 -4.76 9.62 12.06
CA VAL A 148 -4.40 8.78 10.88
C VAL A 148 -3.40 9.51 9.97
N ILE A 149 -3.60 10.81 9.73
CA ILE A 149 -2.68 11.62 8.91
C ILE A 149 -1.30 11.70 9.60
N ILE A 150 -1.27 12.00 10.90
CA ILE A 150 -0.02 12.08 11.67
C ILE A 150 0.71 10.74 11.67
N LEU A 151 0.02 9.63 11.96
CA LEU A 151 0.62 8.29 11.93
C LEU A 151 1.18 7.95 10.54
N SER A 152 0.46 8.31 9.48
CA SER A 152 0.90 8.08 8.11
C SER A 152 2.20 8.84 7.79
N GLU A 153 2.32 10.09 8.23
CA GLU A 153 3.56 10.85 8.07
C GLU A 153 4.72 10.27 8.89
N VAL A 154 4.45 9.87 10.14
CA VAL A 154 5.46 9.24 11.01
C VAL A 154 5.97 7.92 10.43
N ILE A 155 5.07 7.06 9.94
CA ILE A 155 5.41 5.79 9.29
C ILE A 155 6.23 6.03 8.01
N SER A 156 5.83 7.01 7.20
CA SER A 156 6.56 7.40 6.00
C SER A 156 8.00 7.81 6.32
N TRP A 157 8.19 8.60 7.37
CA TRP A 157 9.52 9.07 7.77
C TRP A 157 10.39 7.96 8.41
N HIS A 158 9.82 7.10 9.26
CA HIS A 158 10.58 6.08 9.98
C HIS A 158 10.79 4.77 9.21
N ILE A 159 9.78 4.30 8.47
CA ILE A 159 9.80 2.97 7.85
C ILE A 159 10.12 3.06 6.35
N LEU A 160 9.48 3.98 5.62
CA LEU A 160 9.63 4.03 4.16
C LEU A 160 10.91 4.75 3.70
N LYS A 161 11.39 5.74 4.46
CA LYS A 161 12.62 6.45 4.10
C LYS A 161 13.85 5.54 4.07
N PRO A 162 14.14 4.71 5.10
CA PRO A 162 15.25 3.75 5.04
C PRO A 162 15.12 2.73 3.91
N PHE A 163 13.89 2.25 3.66
CA PHE A 163 13.62 1.34 2.55
C PHE A 163 13.95 1.94 1.18
N ASN A 164 13.49 3.18 0.93
CA ASN A 164 13.78 3.88 -0.32
C ASN A 164 15.27 4.20 -0.48
N THR A 165 16.01 4.44 0.61
CA THR A 165 17.46 4.61 0.53
C THR A 165 18.18 3.30 0.18
N THR A 166 17.74 2.16 0.74
CA THR A 166 18.25 0.84 0.36
C THR A 166 17.96 0.54 -1.11
N LEU A 167 16.74 0.80 -1.59
CA LEU A 167 16.37 0.61 -3.00
C LEU A 167 17.25 1.42 -3.96
N ARG A 168 17.47 2.71 -3.67
CA ARG A 168 18.38 3.54 -4.47
C ARG A 168 19.81 3.02 -4.45
N GLY A 169 20.27 2.49 -3.31
CA GLY A 169 21.58 1.88 -3.21
C GLY A 169 21.74 0.70 -4.18
N ILE A 170 20.70 -0.12 -4.36
CA ILE A 170 20.69 -1.24 -5.31
C ILE A 170 20.56 -0.75 -6.75
N GLU A 171 19.69 0.21 -7.02
CA GLU A 171 19.47 0.77 -8.37
C GLU A 171 20.74 1.42 -8.93
N LEU A 172 21.52 2.07 -8.08
CA LEU A 172 22.80 2.68 -8.45
C LEU A 172 23.97 1.69 -8.46
N PHE A 173 23.78 0.46 -7.93
CA PHE A 173 24.85 -0.53 -7.88
C PHE A 173 25.09 -1.15 -9.26
N GLN A 174 26.35 -1.13 -9.69
CA GLN A 174 26.80 -1.73 -10.95
C GLN A 174 27.91 -2.75 -10.66
N LEU A 175 27.79 -3.96 -11.22
CA LEU A 175 28.76 -5.06 -11.01
C LEU A 175 30.17 -4.72 -11.49
N GLY A 176 30.28 -3.85 -12.50
CA GLY A 176 31.56 -3.42 -13.07
C GLY A 176 32.37 -2.44 -12.21
N GLN A 177 31.76 -1.79 -11.21
CA GLN A 177 32.45 -0.86 -10.33
C GLN A 177 33.05 -1.57 -9.11
N LYS A 178 34.25 -1.15 -8.68
CA LYS A 178 34.92 -1.66 -7.47
C LYS A 178 34.28 -1.19 -6.15
N SER A 179 33.24 -0.35 -6.20
CA SER A 179 32.60 0.19 -5.01
C SER A 179 31.60 -0.80 -4.41
N ASN A 180 31.68 -0.99 -3.09
CA ASN A 180 30.65 -1.70 -2.34
C ASN A 180 29.34 -0.90 -2.35
N ILE A 181 28.21 -1.61 -2.32
CA ILE A 181 26.90 -1.00 -2.14
C ILE A 181 26.84 -0.25 -0.79
N ALA A 182 26.55 1.04 -0.82
CA ALA A 182 26.44 1.87 0.38
C ALA A 182 25.04 1.74 1.01
N LEU A 183 24.89 0.77 1.91
CA LEU A 183 23.64 0.53 2.64
C LEU A 183 23.71 1.16 4.04
N ALA A 184 22.94 2.23 4.24
CA ALA A 184 22.91 2.94 5.52
C ALA A 184 22.24 2.09 6.62
N PRO A 185 22.77 2.12 7.87
CA PRO A 185 22.13 1.43 8.98
C PRO A 185 20.74 2.03 9.27
N SER A 186 19.79 1.16 9.57
CA SER A 186 18.42 1.52 9.92
C SER A 186 18.15 1.28 11.40
N ARG A 187 17.17 2.00 11.97
CA ARG A 187 16.65 1.72 13.32
C ARG A 187 15.84 0.41 13.36
N THR A 188 15.32 -0.02 12.22
CA THR A 188 14.51 -1.24 12.09
C THR A 188 15.41 -2.45 11.86
N ARG A 189 15.29 -3.46 12.73
CA ARG A 189 16.11 -4.67 12.67
C ARG A 189 15.97 -5.39 11.32
N GLU A 190 14.75 -5.50 10.81
CA GLU A 190 14.42 -6.17 9.55
C GLU A 190 15.14 -5.53 8.36
N PHE A 191 15.27 -4.19 8.35
CA PHE A 191 16.04 -3.48 7.32
C PHE A 191 17.53 -3.71 7.46
N ASN A 192 18.07 -3.84 8.67
CA ASN A 192 19.48 -4.20 8.85
C ASN A 192 19.77 -5.63 8.37
N VAL A 193 18.87 -6.58 8.65
CA VAL A 193 18.97 -7.95 8.12
C VAL A 193 18.92 -7.97 6.60
N LEU A 194 17.99 -7.21 6.00
CA LEU A 194 17.92 -7.05 4.54
C LEU A 194 19.20 -6.43 3.99
N ASN A 195 19.72 -5.38 4.62
CA ASN A 195 20.95 -4.71 4.19
C ASN A 195 22.15 -5.67 4.25
N GLU A 196 22.26 -6.47 5.30
CA GLU A 196 23.32 -7.48 5.42
C GLU A 196 23.21 -8.56 4.33
N PHE A 197 22.00 -9.05 4.06
CA PHE A 197 21.75 -10.02 3.01
C PHE A 197 22.11 -9.46 1.63
N LEU A 198 21.67 -8.24 1.32
CA LEU A 198 21.98 -7.56 0.07
C LEU A 198 23.47 -7.32 -0.09
N ALA A 199 24.16 -6.84 0.95
CA ALA A 199 25.60 -6.62 0.92
C ALA A 199 26.37 -7.93 0.64
N LYS A 200 25.96 -9.05 1.26
CA LYS A 200 26.56 -10.37 0.99
C LYS A 200 26.31 -10.81 -0.46
N MET A 201 25.09 -10.63 -0.96
CA MET A 201 24.71 -10.98 -2.33
C MET A 201 25.47 -10.16 -3.37
N THR A 202 25.55 -8.84 -3.22
CA THR A 202 26.29 -7.96 -4.15
C THR A 202 27.78 -8.25 -4.11
N THR A 203 28.36 -8.48 -2.93
CA THR A 203 29.78 -8.85 -2.79
C THR A 203 30.08 -10.17 -3.50
N ARG A 204 29.20 -11.17 -3.35
CA ARG A 204 29.34 -12.45 -4.04
C ARG A 204 29.24 -12.29 -5.55
N ALA A 205 28.21 -11.58 -6.03
CA ALA A 205 28.03 -11.33 -7.45
C ALA A 205 29.21 -10.58 -8.07
N GLN A 206 29.77 -9.60 -7.36
CA GLN A 206 30.96 -8.87 -7.80
C GLN A 206 32.19 -9.78 -7.89
N ARG A 207 32.39 -10.67 -6.92
CA ARG A 207 33.48 -11.67 -6.96
C ARG A 207 33.33 -12.62 -8.14
N ASP A 208 32.12 -13.16 -8.33
CA ASP A 208 31.83 -14.10 -9.42
C ASP A 208 32.02 -13.43 -10.79
N TYR A 209 31.56 -12.18 -10.94
CA TYR A 209 31.78 -11.36 -12.13
C TYR A 209 33.27 -11.13 -12.40
N GLN A 210 34.03 -10.73 -11.38
CA GLN A 210 35.45 -10.47 -11.53
C GLN A 210 36.25 -11.74 -11.88
N GLY A 211 35.87 -12.89 -11.30
CA GLY A 211 36.44 -14.18 -11.67
C GLY A 211 36.14 -14.58 -13.12
N LEU A 212 34.91 -14.35 -13.60
CA LEU A 212 34.54 -14.60 -14.99
C LEU A 212 35.34 -13.70 -15.95
N LYS A 213 35.51 -12.42 -15.58
CA LYS A 213 36.29 -11.45 -16.36
C LYS A 213 37.76 -11.90 -16.47
N GLU A 214 38.40 -12.18 -15.34
CA GLU A 214 39.80 -12.63 -15.31
C GLU A 214 39.98 -13.95 -16.07
N PHE A 215 39.05 -14.90 -15.92
CA PHE A 215 39.05 -16.15 -16.69
C PHE A 215 38.96 -15.89 -18.20
N SER A 216 38.03 -15.03 -18.64
CA SER A 216 37.84 -14.72 -20.07
C SER A 216 39.04 -14.00 -20.67
N GLU A 217 39.65 -13.06 -19.94
CA GLU A 217 40.87 -12.36 -20.36
C GLU A 217 42.06 -13.32 -20.47
N ASN A 218 42.28 -14.14 -19.43
CA ASN A 218 43.37 -15.13 -19.41
C ASN A 218 43.21 -16.19 -20.51
N ALA A 219 42.02 -16.77 -20.65
CA ALA A 219 41.73 -17.75 -21.70
C ALA A 219 41.96 -17.16 -23.10
N SER A 220 41.55 -15.91 -23.33
CA SER A 220 41.77 -15.24 -24.62
C SER A 220 43.25 -15.12 -24.96
N HIS A 221 44.08 -14.72 -23.98
CA HIS A 221 45.52 -14.59 -24.15
C HIS A 221 46.23 -15.94 -24.33
N GLU A 222 45.86 -16.94 -23.53
CA GLU A 222 46.45 -18.29 -23.62
C GLU A 222 46.06 -19.02 -24.90
N LEU A 223 44.90 -18.73 -25.50
CA LEU A 223 44.48 -19.28 -26.79
C LEU A 223 45.15 -18.56 -27.98
N GLN A 224 45.43 -17.26 -27.86
CA GLN A 224 46.04 -16.48 -28.94
C GLN A 224 47.43 -17.02 -29.33
N THR A 225 48.23 -17.43 -28.36
CA THR A 225 49.60 -17.95 -28.56
C THR A 225 49.64 -19.26 -29.38
N PRO A 226 48.94 -20.34 -29.00
CA PRO A 226 48.91 -21.57 -29.78
C PRO A 226 48.24 -21.39 -31.14
N ILE A 227 47.20 -20.55 -31.27
CA ILE A 227 46.56 -20.24 -32.57
C ILE A 227 47.57 -19.56 -33.50
N ALA A 228 48.31 -18.56 -33.03
CA ALA A 228 49.34 -17.89 -33.82
C ALA A 228 50.46 -18.86 -34.23
N SER A 229 50.88 -19.75 -33.33
CA SER A 229 51.88 -20.79 -33.64
C SER A 229 51.38 -21.78 -34.69
N MET A 230 50.13 -22.24 -34.58
CA MET A 230 49.51 -23.12 -35.59
C MET A 230 49.41 -22.43 -36.94
N LYS A 231 48.97 -21.16 -36.97
CA LYS A 231 48.86 -20.38 -38.20
C LYS A 231 50.21 -20.23 -38.91
N ALA A 232 51.27 -19.85 -38.18
CA ALA A 232 52.60 -19.70 -38.75
C ALA A 232 53.15 -21.02 -39.34
N LYS A 233 52.96 -22.15 -38.63
CA LYS A 233 53.37 -23.47 -39.14
C LYS A 233 52.56 -23.88 -40.37
N LEU A 234 51.28 -23.54 -40.40
CA LEU A 234 50.40 -23.86 -41.52
C LEU A 234 50.76 -23.04 -42.76
N GLU A 235 51.07 -21.75 -42.59
CA GLU A 235 51.59 -20.89 -43.66
C GLU A 235 52.92 -21.42 -44.22
N LEU A 236 53.84 -21.89 -43.37
CA LEU A 236 55.08 -22.55 -43.81
C LEU A 236 54.84 -23.85 -44.60
N LEU A 237 53.86 -24.66 -44.18
CA LEU A 237 53.51 -25.90 -44.90
C LEU A 237 52.87 -25.60 -46.27
N MET A 238 52.09 -24.53 -46.37
CA MET A 238 51.46 -24.12 -47.63
C MET A 238 52.46 -23.65 -48.69
N ASP A 239 53.68 -23.26 -48.30
CA ASP A 239 54.77 -22.85 -49.20
C ASP A 239 55.61 -24.03 -49.74
N SER A 240 55.25 -25.27 -49.40
CA SER A 240 55.95 -26.49 -49.85
C SER A 240 55.30 -27.13 -51.09
N GLU A 241 55.99 -28.11 -51.71
CA GLU A 241 55.42 -28.89 -52.82
C GLU A 241 54.27 -29.79 -52.32
N LEU A 242 53.04 -29.40 -52.63
CA LEU A 242 51.82 -30.05 -52.16
C LEU A 242 51.02 -30.65 -53.32
N SER A 243 50.43 -31.84 -53.09
CA SER A 243 49.37 -32.34 -53.98
C SER A 243 48.09 -31.52 -53.83
N GLU A 244 47.24 -31.53 -54.85
CA GLU A 244 45.97 -30.79 -54.87
C GLU A 244 45.07 -31.12 -53.66
N LYS A 245 45.05 -32.39 -53.24
CA LYS A 245 44.33 -32.82 -52.01
C LYS A 245 44.93 -32.23 -50.74
N GLN A 246 46.25 -32.21 -50.60
CA GLN A 246 46.93 -31.65 -49.42
C GLN A 246 46.74 -30.14 -49.34
N LEU A 247 46.81 -29.44 -50.49
CA LEU A 247 46.55 -28.01 -50.56
C LEU A 247 45.12 -27.68 -50.12
N THR A 248 44.12 -28.46 -50.57
CA THR A 248 42.71 -28.32 -50.16
C THR A 248 42.51 -28.52 -48.66
N TRP A 249 43.18 -29.51 -48.06
CA TRP A 249 43.14 -29.75 -46.62
C TRP A 249 43.76 -28.59 -45.83
N LEU A 250 44.92 -28.10 -46.26
CA LEU A 250 45.60 -26.98 -45.60
C LEU A 250 44.79 -25.68 -45.70
N THR A 251 44.19 -25.37 -46.85
CA THR A 251 43.29 -24.21 -46.99
C THR A 251 42.09 -24.32 -46.05
N THR A 252 41.46 -25.50 -45.97
CA THR A 252 40.35 -25.73 -45.03
C THR A 252 40.78 -25.52 -43.57
N MET A 253 41.97 -26.02 -43.18
CA MET A 253 42.52 -25.81 -41.83
C MET A 253 42.86 -24.34 -41.56
N HIS A 254 43.33 -23.60 -42.57
CA HIS A 254 43.59 -22.17 -42.48
C HIS A 254 42.30 -21.40 -42.18
N ASP A 255 41.23 -21.69 -42.93
CA ASP A 255 39.93 -21.04 -42.77
C ASP A 255 39.34 -21.30 -41.38
N GLU A 256 39.47 -22.52 -40.85
CA GLU A 256 39.04 -22.86 -39.49
C GLU A 256 39.87 -22.15 -38.41
N LEU A 257 41.19 -22.01 -38.60
CA LEU A 257 42.05 -21.22 -37.70
C LEU A 257 41.69 -19.73 -37.73
N GLU A 258 41.36 -19.19 -38.90
CA GLU A 258 40.91 -17.80 -39.03
C GLU A 258 39.56 -17.59 -38.32
N ARG A 259 38.64 -18.56 -38.45
CA ARG A 259 37.36 -18.56 -37.73
C ARG A 259 37.57 -18.63 -36.21
N LEU A 260 38.45 -19.50 -35.71
CA LEU A 260 38.81 -19.55 -34.29
C LEU A 260 39.41 -18.23 -33.79
N THR A 261 40.25 -17.60 -34.60
CA THR A 261 40.83 -16.28 -34.28
C THR A 261 39.75 -15.22 -34.12
N LYS A 262 38.77 -15.19 -35.04
CA LYS A 262 37.62 -14.25 -34.98
C LYS A 262 36.76 -14.49 -33.73
N ILE A 263 36.51 -15.74 -33.36
CA ILE A 263 35.75 -16.09 -32.14
C ILE A 263 36.51 -15.63 -30.89
N ASN A 264 37.82 -15.92 -30.81
CA ASN A 264 38.64 -15.50 -29.66
C ASN A 264 38.67 -13.98 -29.51
N HIS A 265 38.84 -13.25 -30.61
CA HIS A 265 38.81 -11.79 -30.60
C HIS A 265 37.45 -11.24 -30.15
N SER A 266 36.35 -11.86 -30.60
CA SER A 266 34.99 -11.48 -30.19
C SER A 266 34.74 -11.69 -28.69
N LEU A 267 35.25 -12.79 -28.12
CA LEU A 267 35.20 -13.05 -26.68
C LEU A 267 35.99 -12.02 -25.88
N THR A 268 37.20 -11.67 -26.33
CA THR A 268 37.98 -10.60 -25.69
C THR A 268 37.27 -9.25 -25.77
N LEU A 269 36.66 -8.94 -26.92
CA LEU A 269 35.91 -7.70 -27.12
C LEU A 269 34.70 -7.63 -26.19
N LEU A 270 33.97 -8.74 -26.04
CA LEU A 270 32.83 -8.87 -25.13
C LEU A 270 33.24 -8.63 -23.66
N ALA A 271 34.33 -9.26 -23.22
CA ALA A 271 34.88 -9.07 -21.87
C ALA A 271 35.31 -7.61 -21.60
N ARG A 272 35.66 -6.85 -22.64
CA ARG A 272 36.01 -5.42 -22.56
C ARG A 272 34.79 -4.50 -22.68
N LEU A 273 33.78 -4.87 -23.46
CA LEU A 273 32.57 -4.08 -23.69
C LEU A 273 31.66 -3.98 -22.46
N GLU A 274 31.65 -5.00 -21.60
CA GLU A 274 30.95 -4.93 -20.30
C GLU A 274 31.56 -3.88 -19.34
N HIS A 275 32.69 -3.27 -19.72
CA HIS A 275 33.33 -2.16 -19.00
C HIS A 275 32.99 -0.77 -19.56
N TYR A 276 32.25 -0.68 -20.66
CA TYR A 276 31.77 0.62 -21.15
C TYR A 276 30.64 1.08 -20.22
N GLU A 277 31.04 1.87 -19.23
CA GLU A 277 30.16 2.69 -18.42
C GLU A 277 29.12 3.38 -19.31
N SER A 278 27.84 3.26 -18.97
CA SER A 278 26.89 4.33 -19.28
C SER A 278 27.40 5.54 -18.51
N ARG A 279 28.27 6.32 -19.17
CA ARG A 279 28.71 7.61 -18.65
C ARG A 279 27.43 8.42 -18.43
N PRO A 280 27.36 9.23 -17.36
CA PRO A 280 26.18 10.05 -17.13
C PRO A 280 25.87 10.82 -18.41
N ASN A 281 24.59 10.84 -18.79
CA ASN A 281 24.00 11.57 -19.93
C ASN A 281 24.77 12.85 -20.27
N THR A 282 25.85 12.71 -21.03
CA THR A 282 26.81 13.78 -21.32
C THR A 282 26.70 14.05 -22.78
N PHE A 283 26.47 15.31 -23.10
CA PHE A 283 26.48 15.75 -24.47
C PHE A 283 27.90 15.60 -25.02
N VAL A 284 28.05 14.71 -26.00
CA VAL A 284 29.30 14.52 -26.72
C VAL A 284 29.24 15.35 -28.00
N ASN A 285 30.33 16.07 -28.31
CA ASN A 285 30.48 16.76 -29.59
C ASN A 285 30.73 15.73 -30.69
N PHE A 286 29.65 15.28 -31.31
CA PHE A 286 29.66 14.24 -32.34
C PHE A 286 30.44 14.69 -33.58
N SER A 287 30.38 15.98 -33.93
CA SER A 287 31.15 16.53 -35.04
C SER A 287 32.65 16.33 -34.86
N GLN A 288 33.18 16.58 -33.66
CA GLN A 288 34.60 16.35 -33.35
C GLN A 288 34.96 14.86 -33.37
N LEU A 289 34.09 14.00 -32.83
CA LEU A 289 34.32 12.56 -32.79
C LEU A 289 34.43 11.98 -34.20
N VAL A 290 33.51 12.34 -35.10
CA VAL A 290 33.52 11.85 -36.49
C VAL A 290 34.79 12.29 -37.21
N SER A 291 35.19 13.55 -37.09
CA SER A 291 36.41 14.05 -37.73
C SER A 291 37.68 13.40 -37.17
N ALA A 292 37.76 13.14 -35.86
CA ALA A 292 38.87 12.39 -35.27
C ALA A 292 38.93 10.93 -35.75
N THR A 293 37.75 10.30 -35.93
CA THR A 293 37.66 8.93 -36.41
C THR A 293 38.07 8.84 -37.88
N GLU A 294 37.61 9.78 -38.72
CA GLU A 294 38.03 9.87 -40.13
C GLU A 294 39.55 10.00 -40.25
N ALA A 295 40.17 10.89 -39.45
CA ALA A 295 41.62 11.06 -39.45
C ALA A 295 42.36 9.75 -39.09
N THR A 296 41.78 8.92 -38.23
CA THR A 296 42.37 7.62 -37.84
C THR A 296 42.37 6.61 -38.99
N PHE A 297 41.41 6.71 -39.92
CA PHE A 297 41.27 5.80 -41.07
C PHE A 297 41.74 6.40 -42.40
N ALA A 298 42.23 7.64 -42.41
CA ALA A 298 42.65 8.35 -43.62
C ALA A 298 43.73 7.57 -44.40
N ASP A 299 44.78 7.12 -43.72
CA ASP A 299 45.88 6.36 -44.33
C ASP A 299 45.38 5.06 -44.97
N LEU A 300 44.47 4.35 -44.28
CA LEU A 300 43.90 3.09 -44.79
C LEU A 300 43.00 3.33 -46.02
N ALA A 301 42.26 4.43 -46.04
CA ALA A 301 41.43 4.81 -47.18
C ALA A 301 42.29 5.17 -48.39
N GLU A 302 43.39 5.91 -48.19
CA GLU A 302 44.35 6.22 -49.24
C GLU A 302 44.99 4.96 -49.82
N MET A 303 45.45 4.03 -48.96
CA MET A 303 46.00 2.74 -49.40
C MET A 303 45.03 1.92 -50.25
N LYS A 304 43.72 2.06 -50.02
CA LYS A 304 42.67 1.35 -50.77
C LYS A 304 42.07 2.16 -51.92
N GLY A 305 42.55 3.38 -52.16
CA GLY A 305 41.99 4.27 -53.19
C GLY A 305 40.54 4.69 -52.92
N LEU A 306 40.13 4.72 -51.65
CA LEU A 306 38.79 5.11 -51.22
C LEU A 306 38.77 6.59 -50.85
N SER A 307 37.70 7.29 -51.23
CA SER A 307 37.46 8.69 -50.85
C SER A 307 36.40 8.77 -49.76
N ILE A 308 36.74 9.44 -48.64
CA ILE A 308 35.82 9.68 -47.54
C ILE A 308 35.17 11.06 -47.74
N ARG A 309 33.85 11.16 -47.55
CA ARG A 309 33.10 12.42 -47.63
C ARG A 309 32.25 12.58 -46.37
N GLN A 310 32.57 13.57 -45.55
CA GLN A 310 31.80 13.90 -44.34
C GLN A 310 30.70 14.93 -44.64
N GLN A 311 29.47 14.68 -44.16
CA GLN A 311 28.35 15.64 -44.15
C GLN A 311 27.80 15.78 -42.73
N VAL A 312 28.59 16.39 -41.85
CA VAL A 312 28.20 16.61 -40.45
C VAL A 312 28.28 18.11 -40.14
N PRO A 313 27.19 18.75 -39.70
CA PRO A 313 27.21 20.15 -39.26
C PRO A 313 28.20 20.36 -38.10
N PRO A 314 28.80 21.55 -37.93
CA PRO A 314 29.69 21.83 -36.81
C PRO A 314 28.92 21.91 -35.49
N GLY A 315 29.50 21.37 -34.41
CA GLY A 315 28.97 21.50 -33.04
C GLY A 315 27.74 20.64 -32.71
N VAL A 316 27.47 19.58 -33.47
CA VAL A 316 26.38 18.64 -33.19
C VAL A 316 26.66 17.95 -31.86
N GLN A 317 25.78 18.18 -30.89
CA GLN A 317 25.82 17.52 -29.60
C GLN A 317 24.77 16.40 -29.56
N VAL A 318 25.21 15.18 -29.24
CA VAL A 318 24.35 14.02 -29.12
C VAL A 318 24.42 13.51 -27.70
N LEU A 319 23.26 13.14 -27.16
CA LEU A 319 23.15 12.44 -25.89
C LEU A 319 23.55 10.98 -26.13
N PHE A 320 24.64 10.53 -25.51
CA PHE A 320 25.00 9.13 -25.48
C PHE A 320 24.36 8.49 -24.24
N ASP A 321 23.41 7.58 -24.46
CA ASP A 321 22.81 6.69 -23.44
C ASP A 321 23.73 5.48 -23.17
#